data_AF-A0A392RMF5-F1
#
_entry.id   AF-A0A392RMF5-F1
#
_cell.length_a   1.000
_cell.length_b   1.000
_cell.length_c   1.000
_cell.angle_alpha   90.00
_cell.angle_beta   90.00
_cell.angle_gamma   90.00
#
_symmetry.space_group_name_H-M   'P 1'
#
loop_
_entity.id
_entity.type
_entity.pdbx_description
1 polymer ?
#
loop_
_entity_poly.entity_id
_entity_poly.type
_entity_poly.pdbx_seq_one_letter_code
_entity_poly.pdbx_strand_id
1 'polypeptide(L)'
;MIWNLWNNRNSWIWNNEKLGAQQLSMQAVQGWNEWFFAQRFNQHTVPDEQIQQHEVWQPPMVGWLKCNVDAGFHDRGRTTNRGWCVTV
;
A
#
# COMPACT_ATOMS: atom_id res chain seq x y z
N MET A 1 -7.32 -8.83 1.40
CA MET A 1 -8.65 -8.23 1.68
C MET A 1 -8.56 -6.80 2.22
N ILE A 2 -7.84 -6.53 3.32
CA ILE A 2 -7.70 -5.18 3.91
C ILE A 2 -7.05 -4.19 2.92
N TRP A 3 -6.04 -4.63 2.18
CA TRP A 3 -5.38 -3.83 1.14
C TRP A 3 -6.36 -3.32 0.06
N ASN A 4 -7.23 -4.20 -0.45
CA ASN A 4 -8.22 -3.80 -1.46
C ASN A 4 -9.25 -2.81 -0.91
N LEU A 5 -9.67 -2.95 0.35
CA LEU A 5 -10.56 -1.98 1.00
C LEU A 5 -9.90 -0.59 1.11
N TRP A 6 -8.64 -0.55 1.54
CA TRP A 6 -7.87 0.68 1.60
C TRP A 6 -7.70 1.31 0.22
N ASN A 7 -7.36 0.50 -0.79
CA ASN A 7 -7.18 0.99 -2.16
C ASN A 7 -8.48 1.52 -2.76
N ASN A 8 -9.61 0.84 -2.55
CA ASN A 8 -10.93 1.29 -3.01
C ASN A 8 -11.36 2.61 -2.33
N ARG A 9 -11.07 2.78 -1.03
CA ARG A 9 -11.31 4.05 -0.33
C ARG A 9 -10.48 5.18 -0.95
N ASN A 10 -9.21 4.91 -1.25
CA ASN A 10 -8.33 5.92 -1.85
C ASN A 10 -8.78 6.28 -3.26
N SER A 11 -9.13 5.31 -4.10
CA SER A 11 -9.63 5.60 -5.46
C SER A 11 -10.91 6.45 -5.41
N TRP A 12 -11.76 6.22 -4.41
CA TRP A 12 -12.95 7.06 -4.24
C TRP A 12 -12.59 8.50 -3.90
N ILE A 13 -11.59 8.73 -3.04
CA ILE A 13 -11.16 10.08 -2.64
C ILE A 13 -10.43 10.80 -3.77
N TRP A 14 -9.55 10.11 -4.50
CA TRP A 14 -8.62 10.75 -5.44
C TRP A 14 -9.11 10.73 -6.89
N ASN A 15 -9.85 9.69 -7.28
CA ASN A 15 -10.27 9.46 -8.67
C ASN A 15 -11.79 9.50 -8.83
N ASN A 16 -12.56 9.66 -7.74
CA ASN A 16 -14.02 9.54 -7.70
C ASN A 16 -14.54 8.17 -8.21
N GLU A 17 -13.71 7.13 -8.13
CA GLU A 17 -14.03 5.77 -8.56
C GLU A 17 -14.25 4.88 -7.35
N LYS A 18 -15.36 4.16 -7.31
CA LYS A 18 -15.70 3.28 -6.19
C LYS A 18 -16.22 1.95 -6.69
N LEU A 19 -15.51 0.89 -6.36
CA LEU A 19 -15.93 -0.48 -6.63
C LEU A 19 -17.03 -0.91 -5.65
N GLY A 20 -18.01 -1.66 -6.17
CA GLY A 20 -19.04 -2.30 -5.38
C GLY A 20 -18.49 -3.42 -4.51
N ALA A 21 -19.20 -3.77 -3.43
CA ALA A 21 -18.73 -4.77 -2.47
C ALA A 21 -18.45 -6.15 -3.10
N GLN A 22 -19.29 -6.59 -4.04
CA GLN A 22 -19.11 -7.87 -4.75
C GLN A 22 -17.86 -7.86 -5.66
N GLN A 23 -17.64 -6.77 -6.40
CA GLN A 23 -16.45 -6.62 -7.24
C GLN A 23 -15.18 -6.58 -6.39
N LEU A 24 -15.24 -5.87 -5.26
CA LEU A 24 -14.14 -5.79 -4.31
C LEU A 24 -13.82 -7.15 -3.69
N SER A 25 -14.84 -7.93 -3.31
CA SER A 25 -14.64 -9.27 -2.78
C SER A 25 -14.07 -10.21 -3.84
N MET A 26 -14.52 -10.11 -5.09
CA MET A 26 -13.96 -10.89 -6.20
C MET A 26 -12.49 -10.57 -6.43
N GLN A 27 -12.11 -9.29 -6.53
CA GLN A 27 -10.71 -8.88 -6.68
C GLN A 27 -9.85 -9.33 -5.49
N ALA A 28 -10.39 -9.29 -4.27
CA ALA A 28 -9.67 -9.76 -3.10
C ALA A 28 -9.42 -11.27 -3.09
N VAL A 29 -10.41 -12.06 -3.52
CA VAL A 29 -10.27 -13.52 -3.65
C VAL A 29 -9.32 -13.86 -4.79
N GLN A 30 -9.46 -13.20 -5.95
CA GLN A 30 -8.58 -13.39 -7.10
C GLN A 30 -7.12 -13.09 -6.74
N GLY A 31 -6.83 -11.91 -6.18
CA GLY A 31 -5.47 -11.55 -5.79
C GLY A 31 -4.88 -12.47 -4.71
N TRP A 32 -5.71 -13.00 -3.81
CA TRP A 32 -5.27 -14.04 -2.88
C TRP A 32 -4.86 -15.31 -3.62
N ASN A 33 -5.73 -15.81 -4.51
CA ASN A 33 -5.48 -17.05 -5.25
C ASN A 33 -4.22 -16.93 -6.11
N GLU A 34 -4.05 -15.83 -6.83
CA GLU A 34 -2.85 -15.55 -7.63
C GLU A 34 -1.58 -15.59 -6.77
N TRP A 35 -1.58 -14.91 -5.63
CA TRP A 35 -0.46 -14.94 -4.69
C TRP A 35 -0.19 -16.36 -4.15
N PHE A 36 -1.26 -17.07 -3.75
CA PHE A 36 -1.15 -18.43 -3.22
C PHE A 36 -0.57 -19.41 -4.24
N PHE A 37 -1.02 -19.33 -5.50
CA PHE A 37 -0.47 -20.15 -6.58
C PHE A 37 0.97 -19.76 -6.90
N ALA A 38 1.27 -18.47 -7.04
CA ALA A 38 2.63 -17.99 -7.27
C ALA A 38 3.62 -18.50 -6.21
N GLN A 39 3.21 -18.52 -4.94
CA GLN A 39 4.03 -19.04 -3.85
C GLN A 39 4.29 -20.55 -3.95
N ARG A 40 3.32 -21.33 -4.44
CA ARG A 40 3.46 -22.79 -4.59
C ARG A 40 4.22 -23.21 -5.84
N PHE A 41 4.13 -22.43 -6.91
CA PHE A 41 4.93 -22.64 -8.13
C PHE A 41 6.40 -22.28 -7.88
N ASN A 42 6.68 -21.14 -7.22
CA ASN A 42 8.04 -20.74 -6.82
C ASN A 42 8.74 -21.71 -5.84
N GLN A 43 8.01 -22.64 -5.20
CA GLN A 43 8.60 -23.66 -4.34
C GLN A 43 9.12 -24.89 -5.09
N HIS A 44 8.70 -25.11 -6.34
CA HIS A 44 9.03 -26.32 -7.12
C HIS A 44 9.93 -26.06 -8.33
N THR A 45 9.96 -24.83 -8.84
CA THR A 45 11.01 -24.39 -9.75
C THR A 45 12.20 -23.91 -8.95
N VAL A 46 13.39 -24.40 -9.32
CA VAL A 46 14.72 -23.86 -9.01
C VAL A 46 14.63 -22.35 -8.75
N PRO A 47 15.34 -21.77 -7.77
CA PRO A 47 15.30 -20.33 -7.54
C PRO A 47 15.83 -19.63 -8.78
N ASP A 48 14.94 -19.36 -9.74
CA ASP A 48 15.06 -18.16 -10.52
C ASP A 48 15.08 -17.09 -9.46
N GLU A 49 16.20 -16.38 -9.39
CA GLU A 49 16.33 -15.13 -8.70
C GLU A 49 15.23 -14.22 -9.27
N GLN A 50 13.99 -14.37 -8.79
CA GLN A 50 13.13 -13.25 -8.55
C GLN A 50 13.97 -12.43 -7.59
N ILE A 51 14.80 -11.57 -8.17
CA ILE A 51 15.24 -10.33 -7.59
C ILE A 51 13.91 -9.60 -7.35
N GLN A 52 13.21 -10.02 -6.30
CA GLN A 52 12.56 -9.12 -5.40
C GLN A 52 13.69 -8.17 -5.10
N GLN A 53 13.77 -7.10 -5.88
CA GLN A 53 14.48 -5.91 -5.48
C GLN A 53 13.74 -5.57 -4.18
N HIS A 54 14.22 -6.13 -3.08
CA HIS A 54 14.27 -5.46 -1.82
C HIS A 54 14.97 -4.18 -2.21
N GLU A 55 14.19 -3.18 -2.60
CA GLU A 55 14.64 -1.83 -2.78
C GLU A 55 15.04 -1.45 -1.37
N VAL A 56 16.28 -1.81 -1.02
CA VAL A 56 16.86 -1.51 0.28
C VAL A 56 16.86 -0.01 0.30
N TRP A 57 16.02 0.55 1.17
CA TRP A 57 15.91 1.99 1.30
C TRP A 57 17.31 2.59 1.37
N GLN A 58 17.62 3.47 0.40
CA GLN A 58 18.87 4.21 0.39
C GLN A 58 18.57 5.61 0.95
N PRO A 59 19.48 6.17 1.76
CA PRO A 59 19.36 7.56 2.16
C PRO A 59 19.41 8.47 0.91
N PRO A 60 18.64 9.57 0.88
CA PRO A 60 18.70 10.56 -0.19
C PRO A 60 20.12 11.13 -0.37
N MET A 61 20.39 11.72 -1.53
CA MET A 61 21.67 12.39 -1.79
C MET A 61 21.89 13.57 -0.82
N VAL A 62 23.16 13.91 -0.61
CA VAL A 62 23.54 15.08 0.22
C VAL A 62 22.89 16.35 -0.35
N GLY A 63 22.27 17.14 0.53
CA GLY A 63 21.55 18.38 0.19
C GLY A 63 20.03 18.23 0.06
N TRP A 64 19.49 17.02 0.19
CA TRP A 64 18.05 16.78 0.25
C TRP A 64 17.52 16.93 1.68
N LEU A 65 16.37 17.60 1.83
CA LEU A 65 15.69 17.74 3.11
C LEU A 65 14.73 16.56 3.34
N LYS A 66 14.73 15.99 4.54
CA LYS A 66 13.76 14.96 4.93
C LYS A 66 12.51 15.65 5.48
N CYS A 67 11.36 15.44 4.85
CA CYS A 67 10.06 15.89 5.36
C CYS A 67 9.25 14.69 5.86
N ASN A 68 8.93 14.65 7.16
CA ASN A 68 7.98 13.68 7.69
C ASN A 68 6.61 14.36 7.77
N VAL A 69 5.56 13.68 7.29
CA VAL A 69 4.18 14.17 7.32
C VAL A 69 3.34 13.15 8.07
N ASP A 70 2.47 13.62 8.96
CA ASP A 70 1.54 12.78 9.71
C ASP A 70 0.15 13.42 9.80
N ALA A 71 -0.88 12.58 9.99
CA ALA A 71 -2.25 13.04 10.17
C ALA A 71 -2.99 12.16 11.19
N GLY A 72 -3.64 12.82 12.15
CA GLY A 72 -4.47 12.19 13.16
C GLY A 72 -5.95 12.47 12.94
N PHE A 73 -6.78 11.43 13.00
CA PHE A 73 -8.24 11.54 12.94
C PHE A 73 -8.84 11.25 14.31
N HIS A 74 -9.61 12.18 14.86
CA HIS A 74 -10.26 12.03 16.16
C HIS A 74 -11.79 11.99 16.01
N ASP A 75 -12.36 10.79 16.15
CA ASP A 75 -13.77 10.52 15.88
C ASP A 75 -14.71 11.30 16.83
N ARG A 76 -14.37 11.36 18.13
CA ARG A 76 -15.20 12.04 19.14
C ARG A 76 -15.26 13.57 18.95
N GLY A 77 -14.22 14.16 18.37
CA GLY A 77 -14.14 15.60 18.11
C GLY A 77 -14.52 15.98 16.68
N ARG A 78 -14.68 15.00 15.78
CA ARG A 78 -14.74 15.21 14.31
C ARG A 78 -13.60 16.11 13.80
N THR A 79 -12.45 16.06 14.47
CA THR A 79 -11.29 16.87 14.12
C THR A 79 -10.28 16.03 13.36
N THR A 80 -9.68 16.65 12.35
CA THR A 80 -8.54 16.11 11.61
C THR A 80 -7.35 17.02 11.84
N ASN A 81 -6.30 16.47 12.44
CA ASN A 81 -5.04 17.17 12.65
C ASN A 81 -4.04 16.72 11.60
N ARG A 82 -3.19 17.65 11.14
CA ARG A 82 -2.11 17.36 10.21
C ARG A 82 -0.85 18.05 10.69
N GLY A 83 0.28 17.38 10.61
CA GLY A 83 1.58 17.91 11.00
C GLY A 83 2.64 17.52 9.98
N TRP A 84 3.64 18.38 9.81
CA TRP A 84 4.83 18.06 9.05
C TRP A 84 6.06 18.67 9.73
N CYS A 85 7.18 17.98 9.63
CA CYS A 85 8.47 18.48 10.11
C CYS A 85 9.54 18.24 9.04
N VAL A 86 10.43 19.22 8.89
CA VAL A 86 11.56 19.16 7.97
C VAL A 86 12.84 19.10 8.79
N THR A 87 13.68 18.11 8.49
CA THR A 87 15.02 17.98 9.05
C THR A 87 16.05 18.07 7.94
N VAL A 88 17.14 18.78 8.23
CA VAL A 88 18.34 18.83 7.38
C VAL A 88 19.18 17.58 7.59
#